data_AF-A0ABC8W126-F1
#
_entry.id   AF-A0ABC8W126-F1
#
_cell.length_a   1.000
_cell.length_b   1.000
_cell.length_c   1.000
_cell.angle_alpha   90.00
_cell.angle_beta   90.00
_cell.angle_gamma   90.00
#
_symmetry.space_group_name_H-M   'P 1'
#
loop_
_entity.id
_entity.type
_entity.pdbx_description
1 polymer ?
#
loop_
_entity_poly.entity_id
_entity_poly.type
_entity_poly.pdbx_seq_one_letter_code
_entity_poly.pdbx_strand_id
1 'polypeptide(L)'
;MEEVQAAMTAHLDQVSGLVQALSSELRRGMGPAADNLRAFVRAVDWTEPWLMCLMAFHVILLLTAVGFRRNANFQLLLLFLAYSGVYMAEKMNRYLGEHWKTFASQNYFDHSGVFISVIWSGPLIFISIVSVVSSLIALCRLMVKWKRAELRHRARLARDKQE
;
A
#
# COMPACT_ATOMS: atom_id res chain seq x y z
N MET A 1 37.39 -26.39 -3.74
CA MET A 1 36.77 -25.60 -2.66
C MET A 1 37.03 -24.11 -2.88
N GLU A 2 38.27 -23.71 -3.17
CA GLU A 2 38.63 -22.30 -3.44
C GLU A 2 37.95 -21.70 -4.69
N GLU A 3 37.84 -22.44 -5.80
CA GLU A 3 37.14 -21.96 -7.00
C GLU A 3 35.65 -21.71 -6.78
N VAL A 4 34.98 -22.54 -6.00
CA VAL A 4 33.55 -22.39 -5.64
C VAL A 4 33.36 -21.16 -4.76
N GLN A 5 34.30 -20.92 -3.83
CA GLN A 5 34.28 -19.77 -2.95
C GLN A 5 34.55 -18.47 -3.73
N ALA A 6 35.49 -18.49 -4.68
CA ALA A 6 35.78 -17.39 -5.59
C ALA A 6 34.59 -17.05 -6.52
N ALA A 7 33.96 -18.07 -7.10
CA ALA A 7 32.75 -17.90 -7.91
C ALA A 7 31.58 -17.35 -7.09
N MET A 8 31.42 -17.80 -5.84
CA MET A 8 30.39 -17.30 -4.93
C MET A 8 30.63 -15.84 -4.54
N THR A 9 31.87 -15.44 -4.25
CA THR A 9 32.21 -14.04 -3.96
C THR A 9 32.00 -13.13 -5.16
N ALA A 10 32.35 -13.59 -6.37
CA ALA A 10 32.10 -12.84 -7.60
C ALA A 10 30.61 -12.61 -7.85
N HIS A 11 29.78 -13.63 -7.58
CA HIS A 11 28.32 -13.50 -7.69
C HIS A 11 27.74 -12.54 -6.65
N LEU A 12 28.26 -12.56 -5.42
CA LEU A 12 27.85 -11.63 -4.36
C LEU A 12 28.18 -10.18 -4.72
N ASP A 13 29.35 -9.93 -5.30
CA ASP A 13 29.78 -8.60 -5.72
C ASP A 13 28.93 -8.07 -6.89
N GLN A 14 28.59 -8.94 -7.84
CA GLN A 14 27.67 -8.60 -8.93
C GLN A 14 26.27 -8.25 -8.42
N VAL A 15 25.72 -9.03 -7.48
CA VAL A 15 24.41 -8.72 -6.86
C VAL A 15 24.49 -7.41 -6.08
N SER A 16 25.57 -7.17 -5.35
CA SER A 16 25.77 -5.91 -4.62
C SER A 16 25.79 -4.71 -5.56
N GLY A 17 26.50 -4.80 -6.69
CA GLY A 17 26.54 -3.76 -7.72
C GLY A 17 25.15 -3.44 -8.30
N LEU A 18 24.34 -4.47 -8.59
CA LEU A 18 22.98 -4.30 -9.10
C LEU A 18 22.05 -3.65 -8.06
N VAL A 19 22.12 -4.10 -6.80
CA VAL A 19 21.34 -3.51 -5.70
C VAL A 19 21.73 -2.04 -5.52
N GLN A 20 23.02 -1.73 -5.60
CA GLN A 20 23.52 -0.38 -5.41
C GLN A 20 23.13 0.54 -6.57
N ALA A 21 23.24 0.07 -7.82
CA ALA A 21 22.76 0.78 -9.00
C ALA A 21 21.27 1.09 -8.89
N LEU A 22 20.43 0.08 -8.60
CA LEU A 22 18.99 0.25 -8.42
C LEU A 22 18.67 1.23 -7.28
N SER A 23 19.37 1.13 -6.15
CA SER A 23 19.18 2.04 -5.02
C SER A 23 19.52 3.49 -5.38
N SER A 24 20.56 3.69 -6.20
CA SER A 24 21.01 5.01 -6.62
C SER A 24 20.02 5.66 -7.59
N GLU A 25 19.48 4.88 -8.55
CA GLU A 25 18.45 5.35 -9.49
C GLU A 25 17.16 5.69 -8.74
N LEU A 26 16.73 4.82 -7.82
CA LEU A 26 15.55 5.05 -7.01
C LEU A 26 15.71 6.33 -6.16
N ARG A 27 16.87 6.52 -5.51
CA ARG A 27 17.14 7.72 -4.70
C ARG A 27 17.16 8.99 -5.55
N ARG A 28 17.73 8.91 -6.76
CA ARG A 28 17.81 10.05 -7.69
C ARG A 28 16.44 10.48 -8.18
N GLY A 29 15.52 9.54 -8.41
CA GLY A 29 14.12 9.84 -8.75
C GLY A 29 13.27 10.29 -7.56
N MET A 30 13.42 9.64 -6.40
CA MET A 30 12.60 9.92 -5.22
C MET A 30 13.01 11.18 -4.45
N GLY A 31 14.27 11.61 -4.51
CA GLY A 31 14.75 12.79 -3.79
C GLY A 31 13.95 14.05 -4.14
N PRO A 32 13.93 14.49 -5.42
CA PRO A 32 13.19 15.67 -5.84
C PRO A 32 11.68 15.58 -5.58
N ALA A 33 11.08 14.40 -5.80
CA ALA A 33 9.66 14.17 -5.54
C ALA A 33 9.32 14.29 -4.05
N ALA A 34 10.15 13.73 -3.18
CA ALA A 34 9.98 13.84 -1.73
C ALA A 34 10.15 15.28 -1.24
N ASP A 35 11.08 16.04 -1.80
CA ASP A 35 11.28 17.44 -1.44
C ASP A 35 10.10 18.32 -1.89
N ASN A 36 9.55 18.07 -3.08
CA ASN A 36 8.32 18.73 -3.54
C ASN A 36 7.12 18.41 -2.65
N LEU A 37 6.96 17.14 -2.25
CA LEU A 37 5.89 16.73 -1.32
C LEU A 37 6.06 17.39 0.05
N ARG A 38 7.29 17.48 0.59
CA ARG A 38 7.55 18.17 1.85
C ARG A 38 7.24 19.67 1.76
N ALA A 39 7.62 20.31 0.65
CA ALA A 39 7.31 21.71 0.42
C ALA A 39 5.79 21.92 0.35
N PHE A 40 5.08 21.07 -0.38
CA PHE A 40 3.62 21.07 -0.43
C PHE A 40 2.98 20.88 0.95
N VAL A 41 3.39 19.86 1.70
CA VAL A 41 2.91 19.60 3.07
C VAL A 41 3.14 20.81 3.96
N ARG A 42 4.27 21.50 3.85
CA ARG A 42 4.53 22.70 4.64
C ARG A 42 3.65 23.90 4.23
N ALA A 43 3.28 23.99 2.96
CA ALA A 43 2.42 25.05 2.45
C ALA A 43 0.94 24.86 2.82
N VAL A 44 0.54 23.63 3.17
CA VAL A 44 -0.84 23.33 3.61
C VAL A 44 -1.02 23.70 5.08
N ASP A 45 -2.07 24.46 5.39
CA ASP A 45 -2.41 24.84 6.76
C ASP A 45 -3.14 23.69 7.50
N TRP A 46 -2.37 22.90 8.26
CA TRP A 46 -2.88 21.76 9.03
C TRP A 46 -3.76 22.11 10.23
N THR A 47 -3.89 23.41 10.55
CA THR A 47 -4.74 23.89 11.64
C THR A 47 -6.23 23.92 11.27
N GLU A 48 -6.57 23.69 10.00
CA GLU A 48 -7.96 23.68 9.58
C GLU A 48 -8.74 22.47 10.13
N PRO A 49 -9.89 22.68 10.81
CA PRO A 49 -10.63 21.61 11.47
C PRO A 49 -11.04 20.46 10.54
N TRP A 50 -11.46 20.76 9.32
CA TRP A 50 -11.89 19.73 8.36
C TRP A 50 -10.73 18.83 7.92
N LEU A 51 -9.52 19.38 7.79
CA LEU A 51 -8.33 18.63 7.43
C LEU A 51 -7.86 17.76 8.60
N MET A 52 -7.93 18.25 9.84
CA MET A 52 -7.66 17.43 11.03
C MET A 52 -8.66 16.26 11.15
N CYS A 53 -9.95 16.51 10.94
CA CYS A 53 -10.97 15.47 10.89
C CYS A 53 -10.67 14.43 9.81
N LEU A 54 -10.22 14.87 8.64
CA LEU A 54 -9.83 14.00 7.55
C LEU A 54 -8.62 13.13 7.90
N MET A 55 -7.60 13.70 8.53
CA MET A 55 -6.43 12.92 8.99
C MET A 55 -6.82 11.90 10.07
N ALA A 56 -7.67 12.29 11.02
CA ALA A 56 -8.19 11.38 12.03
C ALA A 56 -8.99 10.23 11.40
N PHE A 57 -9.82 10.52 10.40
CA PHE A 57 -10.54 9.50 9.63
C PHE A 57 -9.59 8.47 9.01
N HIS A 58 -8.49 8.91 8.38
CA HIS A 58 -7.50 7.99 7.81
C HIS A 58 -6.79 7.13 8.87
N VAL A 59 -6.47 7.71 10.04
CA VAL A 59 -5.88 6.94 11.15
C VAL A 59 -6.87 5.88 11.65
N ILE A 60 -8.13 6.24 11.85
CA ILE A 60 -9.18 5.29 12.25
C ILE A 60 -9.35 4.20 11.18
N LEU A 61 -9.33 4.56 9.91
CA LEU A 61 -9.43 3.62 8.80
C LEU A 61 -8.24 2.64 8.78
N LEU A 62 -7.02 3.14 9.02
CA LEU A 62 -5.82 2.30 9.14
C LEU A 62 -5.92 1.35 10.34
N LEU A 63 -6.32 1.86 11.51
CA LEU A 63 -6.51 1.04 12.71
C LEU A 63 -7.57 -0.04 12.47
N THR A 64 -8.65 0.30 11.78
CA THR A 64 -9.71 -0.65 11.40
C THR A 64 -9.18 -1.70 10.42
N ALA A 65 -8.41 -1.29 9.40
CA ALA A 65 -7.80 -2.22 8.43
C ALA A 65 -6.83 -3.21 9.09
N VAL A 66 -6.04 -2.74 10.07
CA VAL A 66 -5.10 -3.58 10.84
C VAL A 66 -5.84 -4.47 11.85
N GLY A 67 -6.84 -3.93 12.56
CA GLY A 67 -7.61 -4.64 13.57
C GLY A 67 -8.44 -5.78 12.97
N PHE A 68 -9.12 -5.52 11.85
CA PHE A 68 -9.97 -6.50 11.17
C PHE A 68 -9.24 -7.37 10.15
N ARG A 69 -7.90 -7.42 10.18
CA ARG A 69 -7.07 -8.21 9.25
C ARG A 69 -7.34 -9.72 9.23
N ARG A 70 -8.08 -10.22 10.23
CA ARG A 70 -8.46 -11.64 10.32
C ARG A 70 -9.66 -11.97 9.45
N ASN A 71 -10.50 -10.98 9.12
CA ASN A 71 -11.74 -11.15 8.38
C ASN A 71 -11.52 -10.78 6.91
N ALA A 72 -11.30 -11.78 6.06
CA ALA A 72 -11.02 -11.57 4.64
C ALA A 72 -12.12 -10.78 3.92
N ASN A 73 -13.41 -11.07 4.21
CA ASN A 73 -14.54 -10.36 3.61
C ASN A 73 -14.53 -8.86 3.95
N PHE A 74 -14.20 -8.53 5.20
CA PHE A 74 -14.14 -7.15 5.65
C PHE A 74 -12.95 -6.41 5.03
N GLN A 75 -11.78 -7.06 4.95
CA GLN A 75 -10.63 -6.48 4.26
C GLN A 75 -10.93 -6.23 2.77
N LEU A 76 -11.63 -7.15 2.11
CA LEU A 76 -12.03 -6.99 0.71
C LEU A 76 -13.01 -5.83 0.52
N LEU A 77 -13.98 -5.69 1.44
CA LEU A 77 -14.90 -4.54 1.44
C LEU A 77 -14.17 -3.22 1.65
N LEU A 78 -13.26 -3.15 2.63
CA LEU A 78 -12.48 -1.95 2.93
C LEU A 78 -11.57 -1.57 1.75
N LEU A 79 -10.96 -2.57 1.11
CA LEU A 79 -10.14 -2.38 -0.09
C LEU A 79 -10.99 -1.88 -1.27
N PHE A 80 -12.16 -2.47 -1.50
CA PHE A 80 -13.10 -2.01 -2.52
C PHE A 80 -13.48 -0.55 -2.29
N LEU A 81 -13.85 -0.20 -1.05
CA LEU A 81 -14.24 1.15 -0.68
C LEU A 81 -13.09 2.16 -0.87
N ALA A 82 -11.86 1.77 -0.50
CA ALA A 82 -10.67 2.59 -0.72
C ALA A 82 -10.43 2.86 -2.21
N TYR A 83 -10.51 1.83 -3.06
CA TYR A 83 -10.35 2.00 -4.51
C TYR A 83 -11.46 2.83 -5.14
N SER A 84 -12.72 2.62 -4.73
CA SER A 84 -13.83 3.48 -5.16
C SER A 84 -13.61 4.93 -4.75
N GLY A 85 -13.12 5.18 -3.53
CA GLY A 85 -12.77 6.51 -3.05
C GLY A 85 -11.67 7.17 -3.88
N VAL A 86 -10.61 6.43 -4.24
CA VAL A 86 -9.53 6.92 -5.11
C VAL A 86 -10.06 7.21 -6.51
N TYR A 87 -10.91 6.34 -7.07
CA TYR A 87 -11.51 6.54 -8.39
C TYR A 87 -12.39 7.80 -8.45
N MET A 88 -13.10 8.10 -7.36
CA MET A 88 -13.94 9.30 -7.26
C MET A 88 -13.17 10.57 -6.89
N ALA A 89 -11.87 10.49 -6.59
CA ALA A 89 -11.09 11.62 -6.09
C ALA A 89 -11.14 12.84 -7.02
N GLU A 90 -11.07 12.65 -8.35
CA GLU A 90 -11.14 13.77 -9.31
C GLU A 90 -12.50 14.48 -9.26
N LYS A 91 -13.59 13.73 -9.19
CA LYS A 91 -14.95 14.28 -9.08
C LYS A 91 -15.13 15.02 -7.76
N MET A 92 -14.62 14.46 -6.67
CA MET A 92 -14.61 15.11 -5.36
C MET A 92 -13.81 16.41 -5.38
N ASN A 93 -12.63 16.42 -5.99
CA ASN A 93 -11.78 17.60 -6.10
C ASN A 93 -12.47 18.74 -6.84
N ARG A 94 -13.14 18.45 -7.95
CA ARG A 94 -13.92 19.45 -8.70
C ARG A 94 -15.07 20.01 -7.87
N TYR A 95 -15.85 19.12 -7.24
CA TYR A 95 -17.00 19.52 -6.44
C TYR A 95 -16.61 20.33 -5.19
N LEU A 96 -15.60 19.88 -4.46
CA LEU A 96 -15.07 20.57 -3.29
C LEU A 96 -14.37 21.88 -3.66
N GLY A 97 -13.71 21.92 -4.82
CA GLY A 97 -13.13 23.14 -5.39
C GLY A 97 -14.14 24.17 -5.87
N GLU A 98 -15.39 23.81 -6.09
CA GLU A 98 -16.48 24.77 -6.34
C GLU A 98 -17.07 25.31 -5.03
N HIS A 99 -17.08 24.49 -3.97
CA HIS A 99 -17.74 24.78 -2.69
C HIS A 99 -16.77 25.14 -1.54
N TRP A 100 -15.47 25.29 -1.81
CA TRP A 100 -14.43 25.45 -0.77
C TRP A 100 -14.74 26.53 0.27
N LYS A 101 -15.36 27.65 -0.15
CA LYS A 101 -15.71 28.79 0.73
C LYS A 101 -16.63 28.41 1.88
N THR A 102 -17.33 27.29 1.80
CA THR A 102 -18.26 26.83 2.85
C THR A 102 -17.56 26.14 4.02
N PHE A 103 -16.33 25.63 3.85
CA PHE A 103 -15.65 24.83 4.88
C PHE A 103 -14.16 25.12 5.04
N ALA A 104 -13.52 25.75 4.05
CA ALA A 104 -12.09 26.04 4.05
C ALA A 104 -11.84 27.56 3.96
N SER A 105 -10.76 28.02 4.60
CA SER A 105 -10.35 29.42 4.55
C SER A 105 -9.73 29.79 3.21
N GLN A 106 -9.18 28.81 2.49
CA GLN A 106 -8.55 29.00 1.19
C GLN A 106 -8.89 27.84 0.25
N ASN A 107 -8.73 28.08 -1.06
CA ASN A 107 -8.96 27.04 -2.06
C ASN A 107 -7.72 26.15 -2.20
N TYR A 108 -7.79 24.95 -1.65
CA TYR A 108 -6.74 23.93 -1.80
C TYR A 108 -6.89 23.07 -3.05
N PHE A 109 -8.07 23.06 -3.67
CA PHE A 109 -8.38 22.14 -4.76
C PHE A 109 -7.88 22.71 -6.08
N ASP A 110 -6.94 22.00 -6.68
CA ASP A 110 -6.28 22.36 -7.92
C ASP A 110 -6.85 21.59 -9.11
N HIS A 111 -6.82 22.16 -10.32
CA HIS A 111 -7.30 21.48 -11.52
C HIS A 111 -6.51 20.20 -11.84
N SER A 112 -5.23 20.14 -11.44
CA SER A 112 -4.38 18.95 -11.56
C SER A 112 -4.69 17.86 -10.51
N GLY A 113 -5.51 18.15 -9.50
CA GLY A 113 -5.88 17.20 -8.44
C GLY A 113 -4.72 16.73 -7.56
N VAL A 114 -3.61 17.48 -7.50
CA VAL A 114 -2.44 17.14 -6.68
C VAL A 114 -2.82 17.14 -5.20
N PHE A 115 -3.61 18.12 -4.74
CA PHE A 115 -4.00 18.21 -3.35
C PHE A 115 -4.82 17.00 -2.91
N ILE A 116 -5.90 16.70 -3.65
CA ILE A 116 -6.73 15.53 -3.32
C ILE A 116 -5.92 14.24 -3.45
N SER A 117 -5.00 14.14 -4.41
CA SER A 117 -4.18 12.94 -4.58
C SER A 117 -3.28 12.70 -3.37
N VAL A 118 -2.64 13.73 -2.84
CA VAL A 118 -1.76 13.59 -1.68
C VAL A 118 -2.53 13.36 -0.38
N ILE A 119 -3.62 14.09 -0.16
CA ILE A 119 -4.34 14.08 1.12
C ILE A 119 -5.38 12.96 1.22
N TRP A 120 -6.05 12.62 0.11
CA TRP A 120 -7.07 11.57 0.06
C TRP A 120 -6.49 10.27 -0.49
N SER A 121 -5.94 10.30 -1.71
CA SER A 121 -5.50 9.06 -2.36
C SER A 121 -4.24 8.47 -1.73
N GLY A 122 -3.28 9.30 -1.30
CA GLY A 122 -2.01 8.86 -0.71
C GLY A 122 -2.20 7.93 0.50
N PRO A 123 -2.88 8.38 1.58
CA PRO A 123 -3.16 7.55 2.74
C PRO A 123 -4.00 6.31 2.40
N LEU A 124 -5.01 6.43 1.53
CA LEU A 124 -5.83 5.30 1.10
C LEU A 124 -5.01 4.22 0.38
N ILE A 125 -4.08 4.62 -0.49
CA ILE A 125 -3.17 3.70 -1.19
C ILE A 125 -2.24 3.03 -0.18
N PHE A 126 -1.69 3.77 0.79
CA PHE A 126 -0.85 3.19 1.84
C PHE A 126 -1.61 2.14 2.67
N ILE A 127 -2.84 2.46 3.12
CA ILE A 127 -3.71 1.52 3.83
C ILE A 127 -4.02 0.28 2.97
N SER A 128 -4.23 0.49 1.67
CA SER A 128 -4.48 -0.60 0.71
C SER A 128 -3.26 -1.51 0.58
N ILE A 129 -2.04 -0.97 0.47
CA ILE A 129 -0.79 -1.75 0.42
C ILE A 129 -0.65 -2.62 1.68
N VAL A 130 -0.85 -2.05 2.87
CA VAL A 130 -0.78 -2.80 4.14
C VAL A 130 -1.81 -3.94 4.16
N SER A 131 -3.02 -3.67 3.68
CA SER A 131 -4.11 -4.66 3.60
C SER A 131 -3.82 -5.79 2.61
N VAL A 132 -3.27 -5.47 1.44
CA VAL A 132 -2.86 -6.45 0.43
C VAL A 132 -1.72 -7.32 0.94
N VAL A 133 -0.67 -6.75 1.53
CA VAL A 133 0.45 -7.53 2.09
C VAL A 133 -0.04 -8.49 3.17
N SER A 134 -0.92 -8.02 4.07
CA SER A 134 -1.52 -8.85 5.11
C SER A 134 -2.35 -10.00 4.51
N SER A 135 -3.16 -9.70 3.50
CA SER A 135 -3.99 -10.69 2.79
C SER A 135 -3.13 -11.72 2.06
N LEU A 136 -2.04 -11.29 1.42
CA LEU A 136 -1.12 -12.16 0.70
C LEU A 136 -0.44 -13.15 1.65
N ILE A 137 0.01 -12.69 2.82
CA ILE A 137 0.59 -13.56 3.84
C ILE A 137 -0.44 -14.59 4.32
N ALA A 138 -1.69 -14.17 4.54
CA ALA A 138 -2.78 -15.06 4.94
C ALA A 138 -3.08 -16.10 3.85
N LEU A 139 -3.14 -15.69 2.59
CA LEU A 139 -3.37 -16.55 1.44
C LEU A 139 -2.25 -17.58 1.27
N CYS A 140 -0.99 -17.17 1.37
CA CYS A 140 0.15 -18.08 1.32
C CYS A 140 0.07 -19.16 2.41
N ARG A 141 -0.28 -18.77 3.65
CA ARG A 141 -0.47 -19.72 4.76
C ARG A 141 -1.63 -20.68 4.48
N LEU A 142 -2.74 -20.19 3.92
CA LEU A 142 -3.89 -21.01 3.57
C LEU A 142 -3.55 -21.99 2.44
N MET A 143 -2.85 -21.53 1.41
CA MET A 143 -2.40 -22.36 0.28
C MET A 143 -1.47 -23.48 0.75
N VAL A 144 -0.52 -23.20 1.64
CA VAL A 144 0.34 -24.23 2.23
C VAL A 144 -0.47 -25.24 3.04
N LYS A 145 -1.43 -24.78 3.86
CA LYS A 145 -2.32 -25.68 4.62
C LYS A 145 -3.17 -26.54 3.70
N TRP A 146 -3.74 -25.95 2.66
CA TRP A 146 -4.56 -26.65 1.66
C TRP A 146 -3.74 -27.69 0.91
N LYS A 147 -2.54 -27.33 0.43
CA LYS A 147 -1.61 -28.28 -0.20
C LYS A 147 -1.20 -29.42 0.72
N ARG A 148 -0.93 -29.15 2.01
CA ARG A 148 -0.66 -30.20 3.00
C ARG A 148 -1.88 -31.09 3.28
N ALA A 149 -3.10 -30.59 3.14
CA ALA A 149 -4.31 -31.39 3.28
C ALA A 149 -4.57 -32.25 2.03
N GLU A 150 -4.38 -31.68 0.84
CA GLU A 150 -4.47 -32.36 -0.45
C GLU A 150 -3.50 -33.57 -0.51
N LEU A 151 -2.24 -33.37 -0.14
CA LEU A 151 -1.23 -34.43 -0.10
C LEU A 151 -1.57 -35.54 0.91
N ARG A 152 -2.08 -35.18 2.09
CA ARG A 152 -2.51 -36.16 3.10
C ARG A 152 -3.72 -36.97 2.64
N HIS A 153 -4.66 -36.35 1.92
CA HIS A 153 -5.81 -37.06 1.35
C HIS A 153 -5.37 -38.03 0.25
N ARG A 154 -4.47 -37.60 -0.65
CA ARG A 154 -3.89 -38.47 -1.68
C ARG A 154 -3.12 -39.66 -1.10
N ALA A 155 -2.34 -39.45 -0.04
CA ALA A 155 -1.61 -40.53 0.62
C ALA A 155 -2.54 -41.58 1.23
N ARG A 156 -3.70 -41.17 1.78
CA ARG A 156 -4.72 -42.09 2.31
C ARG A 156 -5.35 -42.93 1.20
N LEU A 157 -5.75 -42.30 0.10
CA LEU A 157 -6.32 -43.00 -1.07
C LEU A 157 -5.33 -43.98 -1.71
N ALA A 158 -4.03 -43.67 -1.70
CA ALA A 158 -3.00 -44.58 -2.21
C ALA A 158 -2.83 -45.81 -1.31
N ARG A 159 -2.95 -45.65 0.01
CA ARG A 159 -2.88 -46.77 0.98
C ARG A 159 -4.10 -47.69 0.88
N ASP A 160 -5.28 -47.11 0.70
CA ASP A 160 -6.57 -47.82 0.57
C ASP A 160 -6.66 -48.67 -0.72
N LYS A 161 -5.83 -48.40 -1.73
CA LYS A 161 -5.72 -49.21 -2.95
C LYS A 161 -4.71 -50.36 -2.86
N GLN A 162 -3.88 -50.37 -1.81
CA GLN A 162 -2.87 -51.42 -1.59
C GLN A 162 -3.34 -52.51 -0.62
N GLU A 163 -4.42 -52.26 0.12
CA GLU A 163 -5.18 -53.25 0.90
C GLU A 163 -6.30 -53.86 0.04
#